data_AF-A0A9X2FR39-F1
#
_entry.id   AF-A0A9X2FR39-F1
#
_cell.length_a   1.000
_cell.length_b   1.000
_cell.length_c   1.000
_cell.angle_alpha   90.00
_cell.angle_beta   90.00
_cell.angle_gamma   90.00
#
_symmetry.space_group_name_H-M   'P 1'
#
loop_
_entity.id
_entity.type
_entity.pdbx_description
1 polymer ?
#
loop_
_entity_poly.entity_id
_entity_poly.type
_entity_poly.pdbx_seq_one_letter_code
_entity_poly.pdbx_strand_id
1 'polypeptide(L)'
;MSGARNASAGRALAALLLWLGLAMAGAATSRSAAAAPAPVLGMNLAGISDWSTEHPFLDLMKSSRPWIGHLPGRWGGVEAEALVTAGHVDAGGRLLSIPPGVKHVGTLILTDQPEAAVSLAGRYVLRHEGRGEVSVGGRAREVSRAPGEIRFDYTPGHGAVEIEVAAIDARDPLRDISVVREDRLPHAAAGALFNPDWLALVSDLRLLRVMDWMETNGSKAQRWEDRPRQTDQRWTEGVPAEVLARLANEIGADLWVTLPHLADDAYARGFAELMYEALDPRLKLHAEWSNEVWNFGFRQAKWAEEQAKARWGEEAPGDAWMQFAGLRAAQVADIWAEVFGAQAKARLVRVIGVQTGWRGLEAAALD
;
A
#
# COMPACT_ATOMS: atom_id res chain seq x y z
N MET A 1 -25.14 -79.30 -39.55
CA MET A 1 -24.85 -80.25 -38.45
C MET A 1 -23.35 -80.38 -38.37
N SER A 2 -22.82 -80.20 -37.15
CA SER A 2 -21.52 -80.61 -36.60
C SER A 2 -20.25 -80.38 -37.44
N GLY A 3 -19.18 -79.77 -36.94
CA GLY A 3 -18.80 -79.50 -35.56
C GLY A 3 -17.34 -79.07 -35.52
N ALA A 4 -17.04 -78.25 -34.52
CA ALA A 4 -15.75 -77.67 -34.20
C ALA A 4 -14.64 -78.71 -33.91
N ARG A 5 -13.36 -78.34 -34.04
CA ARG A 5 -12.56 -77.86 -32.88
C ARG A 5 -11.10 -77.50 -33.22
N ASN A 6 -10.81 -76.24 -32.95
CA ASN A 6 -9.63 -75.59 -32.35
C ASN A 6 -8.26 -76.30 -32.19
N ALA A 7 -7.27 -75.45 -32.50
CA ALA A 7 -6.06 -75.09 -31.75
C ALA A 7 -4.77 -75.86 -32.07
N SER A 8 -3.80 -75.16 -32.66
CA SER A 8 -2.82 -74.38 -31.89
C SER A 8 -1.83 -73.70 -32.84
N ALA A 9 -1.27 -72.59 -32.35
CA ALA A 9 -0.47 -71.61 -33.05
C ALA A 9 0.79 -72.19 -33.73
N GLY A 10 0.90 -71.94 -35.04
CA GLY A 10 2.10 -72.15 -35.84
C GLY A 10 2.72 -70.82 -36.26
N ARG A 11 4.00 -70.66 -35.96
CA ARG A 11 4.86 -69.53 -36.32
C ARG A 11 5.11 -69.44 -37.83
N ALA A 12 5.36 -68.20 -38.25
CA ALA A 12 6.20 -67.76 -39.36
C ALA A 12 5.67 -67.92 -40.79
N LEU A 13 5.47 -66.78 -41.47
CA LEU A 13 6.24 -66.46 -42.67
C LEU A 13 6.23 -64.95 -42.96
N ALA A 14 7.43 -64.42 -43.21
CA ALA A 14 7.78 -63.37 -44.17
C ALA A 14 6.97 -62.06 -44.24
N ALA A 15 7.59 -60.95 -43.83
CA ALA A 15 7.35 -59.63 -44.41
C ALA A 15 8.66 -58.84 -44.47
N LEU A 16 9.32 -58.93 -45.62
CA LEU A 16 10.30 -57.97 -46.10
C LEU A 16 9.53 -57.08 -47.09
N LEU A 17 9.52 -55.76 -46.88
CA LEU A 17 9.52 -54.70 -47.91
C LEU A 17 9.34 -53.31 -47.26
N LEU A 18 10.42 -52.52 -47.39
CA LEU A 18 10.51 -51.05 -47.49
C LEU A 18 10.16 -50.19 -46.27
N TRP A 19 11.19 -49.99 -45.45
CA TRP A 19 11.45 -48.77 -44.68
C TRP A 19 12.03 -47.68 -45.59
N LEU A 20 11.27 -46.61 -45.87
CA LEU A 20 11.82 -45.30 -46.26
C LEU A 20 10.73 -44.24 -46.09
N GLY A 21 10.71 -43.61 -44.91
CA GLY A 21 9.79 -42.53 -44.56
C GLY A 21 10.49 -41.57 -43.59
N LEU A 22 11.26 -40.66 -44.18
CA LEU A 22 11.82 -39.41 -43.64
C LEU A 22 11.44 -39.07 -42.19
N ALA A 23 12.41 -39.22 -41.28
CA ALA A 23 12.39 -38.57 -39.97
C ALA A 23 12.65 -37.06 -40.15
N MET A 24 11.60 -36.29 -40.42
CA MET A 24 11.59 -34.84 -40.19
C MET A 24 11.12 -34.58 -38.76
N ALA A 25 11.94 -34.95 -37.79
CA ALA A 25 11.82 -34.38 -36.45
C ALA A 25 12.42 -32.97 -36.52
N GLY A 26 11.54 -31.97 -36.68
CA GLY A 26 11.94 -30.58 -36.58
C GLY A 26 12.67 -30.37 -35.25
N ALA A 27 13.93 -29.98 -35.34
CA ALA A 27 14.65 -29.42 -34.21
C ALA A 27 13.94 -28.11 -33.84
N ALA A 28 12.96 -28.20 -32.95
CA ALA A 28 12.50 -27.06 -32.20
C ALA A 28 13.69 -26.66 -31.31
N THR A 29 14.52 -25.75 -31.81
CA THR A 29 15.43 -25.01 -30.97
C THR A 29 14.58 -24.32 -29.91
N SER A 30 14.52 -24.89 -28.70
CA SER A 30 14.15 -24.12 -27.54
C SER A 30 15.22 -23.03 -27.44
N ARG A 31 14.91 -21.85 -27.97
CA ARG A 31 15.57 -20.64 -27.50
C ARG A 31 15.21 -20.61 -26.02
N SER A 32 16.16 -21.00 -25.17
CA SER A 32 16.19 -20.50 -23.81
C SER A 32 16.02 -18.98 -23.95
N ALA A 33 14.85 -18.48 -23.57
CA ALA A 33 14.71 -17.06 -23.34
C ALA A 33 15.82 -16.74 -22.35
N ALA A 34 16.81 -15.95 -22.78
CA ALA A 34 17.81 -15.43 -21.87
C ALA A 34 17.01 -14.81 -20.70
N ALA A 35 17.31 -15.24 -19.48
CA ALA A 35 16.66 -14.67 -18.30
C ALA A 35 16.79 -13.16 -18.41
N ALA A 36 15.66 -12.44 -18.32
CA ALA A 36 15.68 -10.99 -18.32
C ALA A 36 16.70 -10.53 -17.25
N PRO A 37 17.50 -9.49 -17.52
CA PRO A 37 18.43 -8.97 -16.53
C PRO A 37 17.66 -8.67 -15.24
N ALA A 38 18.25 -9.02 -14.09
CA ALA A 38 17.61 -8.74 -12.81
C ALA A 38 17.28 -7.25 -12.72
N PRO A 39 16.06 -6.87 -12.27
CA PRO A 39 15.73 -5.50 -11.91
C PRO A 39 16.86 -4.81 -11.15
N VAL A 40 17.19 -3.57 -11.55
CA VAL A 40 18.21 -2.75 -10.87
C VAL A 40 17.66 -1.42 -10.37
N LEU A 41 16.44 -1.03 -10.76
CA LEU A 41 15.86 0.25 -10.40
C LEU A 41 15.21 0.16 -9.01
N GLY A 42 15.55 1.12 -8.15
CA GLY A 42 14.81 1.42 -6.94
C GLY A 42 14.00 2.70 -7.10
N MET A 43 12.80 2.76 -6.53
CA MET A 43 11.92 3.92 -6.62
C MET A 43 11.25 4.21 -5.29
N ASN A 44 11.06 5.48 -4.96
CA ASN A 44 10.16 5.90 -3.89
C ASN A 44 8.75 6.02 -4.48
N LEU A 45 7.78 5.30 -3.91
CA LEU A 45 6.38 5.42 -4.30
C LEU A 45 5.81 6.77 -3.86
N ALA A 46 4.90 7.34 -4.65
CA ALA A 46 4.26 8.60 -4.33
C ALA A 46 3.19 8.43 -3.25
N GLY A 47 2.85 9.51 -2.55
CA GLY A 47 1.83 9.48 -1.49
C GLY A 47 0.46 9.03 -1.99
N ILE A 48 -0.31 8.44 -1.07
CA ILE A 48 -1.68 7.99 -1.34
C ILE A 48 -2.65 9.17 -1.21
N SER A 49 -3.41 9.45 -2.27
CA SER A 49 -4.47 10.45 -2.25
C SER A 49 -5.50 10.24 -3.35
N ASP A 50 -6.68 10.86 -3.21
CA ASP A 50 -7.76 10.80 -4.19
C ASP A 50 -7.44 11.51 -5.53
N TRP A 51 -6.40 12.36 -5.53
CA TRP A 51 -5.87 13.06 -6.70
C TRP A 51 -4.55 12.46 -7.22
N SER A 52 -4.01 11.43 -6.56
CA SER A 52 -2.82 10.74 -7.05
C SER A 52 -3.10 10.12 -8.42
N THR A 53 -2.04 9.91 -9.21
CA THR A 53 -2.13 9.18 -10.48
C THR A 53 -1.74 7.71 -10.33
N GLU A 54 -1.29 7.28 -9.15
CA GLU A 54 -0.87 5.89 -8.91
C GLU A 54 -2.03 4.90 -8.85
N HIS A 55 -3.11 5.24 -8.11
CA HIS A 55 -4.26 4.36 -7.84
C HIS A 55 -3.89 2.89 -7.61
N PRO A 56 -3.06 2.60 -6.59
CA PRO A 56 -2.46 1.29 -6.41
C PRO A 56 -3.44 0.23 -5.89
N PHE A 57 -4.58 0.63 -5.33
CA PHE A 57 -5.54 -0.28 -4.70
C PHE A 57 -6.77 -0.52 -5.58
N LEU A 58 -7.34 -1.72 -5.49
CA LEU A 58 -8.61 -2.05 -6.16
C LEU A 58 -9.80 -1.33 -5.55
N ASP A 59 -9.79 -1.14 -4.23
CA ASP A 59 -10.80 -0.39 -3.49
C ASP A 59 -10.36 1.07 -3.35
N LEU A 60 -11.05 1.96 -4.07
CA LEU A 60 -10.75 3.39 -4.09
C LEU A 60 -11.02 4.07 -2.74
N MET A 61 -11.77 3.44 -1.84
CA MET A 61 -11.90 3.94 -0.47
C MET A 61 -10.56 3.94 0.27
N LYS A 62 -9.61 3.09 -0.11
CA LYS A 62 -8.26 3.09 0.50
C LYS A 62 -7.47 4.36 0.22
N SER A 63 -7.83 5.09 -0.83
CA SER A 63 -7.22 6.37 -1.21
C SER A 63 -8.15 7.56 -0.99
N SER A 64 -9.30 7.37 -0.33
CA SER A 64 -10.29 8.43 -0.17
C SER A 64 -9.83 9.51 0.79
N ARG A 65 -10.27 10.74 0.56
CA ARG A 65 -10.11 11.85 1.52
C ARG A 65 -10.75 11.53 2.87
N PRO A 66 -10.28 12.10 3.99
CA PRO A 66 -11.06 12.11 5.22
C PRO A 66 -12.47 12.66 5.01
N TRP A 67 -13.42 12.20 5.81
CA TRP A 67 -14.80 12.70 5.79
C TRP A 67 -14.85 14.20 6.09
N ILE A 68 -15.69 14.92 5.36
CA ILE A 68 -15.94 16.35 5.54
C ILE A 68 -17.43 16.52 5.83
N GLY A 69 -17.80 17.34 6.82
CA GLY A 69 -19.21 17.66 7.08
C GLY A 69 -19.66 18.90 6.32
N HIS A 70 -20.78 18.77 5.61
CA HIS A 70 -21.33 19.84 4.78
C HIS A 70 -22.54 20.46 5.48
N LEU A 71 -22.44 21.75 5.79
CA LEU A 71 -23.55 22.52 6.35
C LEU A 71 -24.60 22.82 5.26
N PRO A 72 -25.86 23.13 5.62
CA PRO A 72 -26.90 23.44 4.64
C PRO A 72 -26.47 24.53 3.65
N GLY A 73 -26.55 24.23 2.35
CA GLY A 73 -26.30 25.19 1.26
C GLY A 73 -24.83 25.51 0.98
N ARG A 74 -23.87 24.78 1.56
CA ARG A 74 -22.44 24.98 1.28
C ARG A 74 -21.64 23.67 1.32
N TRP A 75 -20.53 23.65 0.58
CA TRP A 75 -19.53 22.59 0.70
C TRP A 75 -18.68 22.83 1.96
N GLY A 76 -18.46 21.77 2.74
CA GLY A 76 -17.75 21.83 4.01
C GLY A 76 -18.48 22.62 5.11
N GLY A 77 -17.71 23.03 6.12
CA GLY A 77 -18.21 23.69 7.32
C GLY A 77 -17.98 22.90 8.60
N VAL A 78 -17.64 21.61 8.49
CA VAL A 78 -17.09 20.80 9.58
C VAL A 78 -15.88 20.02 9.06
N GLU A 79 -14.71 20.30 9.62
CA GLU A 79 -13.45 19.66 9.23
C GLU A 79 -13.34 18.22 9.76
N ALA A 80 -12.53 17.39 9.10
CA ALA A 80 -12.34 15.99 9.46
C ALA A 80 -11.90 15.79 10.92
N GLU A 81 -10.96 16.61 11.41
CA GLU A 81 -10.47 16.54 12.80
C GLU A 81 -11.60 16.78 13.81
N ALA A 82 -12.56 17.66 13.49
CA ALA A 82 -13.70 17.94 14.35
C ALA A 82 -14.69 16.77 14.37
N LEU A 83 -14.89 16.07 13.23
CA LEU A 83 -15.70 14.86 13.17
C LEU A 83 -15.12 13.74 14.04
N VAL A 84 -13.80 13.56 14.00
CA VAL A 84 -13.09 12.58 14.84
C VAL A 84 -13.18 12.97 16.31
N THR A 85 -12.87 14.22 16.66
CA THR A 85 -12.89 14.72 18.04
C THR A 85 -14.27 14.61 18.68
N ALA A 86 -15.34 14.82 17.90
CA ALA A 86 -16.72 14.69 18.35
C ALA A 86 -17.24 13.24 18.34
N GLY A 87 -16.45 12.26 17.92
CA GLY A 87 -16.83 10.84 17.91
C GLY A 87 -17.79 10.45 16.78
N HIS A 88 -17.89 11.25 15.73
CA HIS A 88 -18.67 10.93 14.53
C HIS A 88 -17.90 10.07 13.53
N VAL A 89 -16.56 10.06 13.62
CA VAL A 89 -15.65 9.20 12.84
C VAL A 89 -14.66 8.57 13.82
N ASP A 90 -14.41 7.26 13.70
CA ASP A 90 -13.41 6.60 14.55
C ASP A 90 -11.98 6.78 14.04
N ALA A 91 -11.00 6.30 14.82
CA ALA A 91 -9.58 6.40 14.48
C ALA A 91 -9.21 5.68 13.17
N GLY A 92 -9.95 4.63 12.80
CA GLY A 92 -9.79 3.92 11.52
C GLY A 92 -10.50 4.60 10.35
N GLY A 93 -11.11 5.77 10.57
CA GLY A 93 -11.78 6.55 9.54
C GLY A 93 -13.20 6.09 9.21
N ARG A 94 -13.79 5.18 9.99
CA ARG A 94 -15.16 4.73 9.78
C ARG A 94 -16.14 5.79 10.28
N LEU A 95 -17.09 6.14 9.43
CA LEU A 95 -18.17 7.06 9.76
C LEU A 95 -19.21 6.36 10.65
N LEU A 96 -19.46 6.91 11.83
CA LEU A 96 -20.34 6.33 12.85
C LEU A 96 -21.72 7.00 12.90
N SER A 97 -21.80 8.31 12.64
CA SER A 97 -23.04 9.08 12.70
C SER A 97 -22.92 10.42 11.97
N ILE A 98 -24.06 11.05 11.69
CA ILE A 98 -24.10 12.40 11.11
C ILE A 98 -24.15 13.43 12.25
N PRO A 99 -23.24 14.41 12.30
CA PRO A 99 -23.25 15.43 13.34
C PRO A 99 -24.54 16.29 13.34
N PRO A 100 -25.01 16.76 14.50
CA PRO A 100 -26.12 17.70 14.55
C PRO A 100 -25.86 18.96 13.71
N GLY A 101 -26.85 19.38 12.91
CA GLY A 101 -26.75 20.56 12.04
C GLY A 101 -25.96 20.37 10.75
N VAL A 102 -25.30 19.22 10.56
CA VAL A 102 -24.68 18.82 9.30
C VAL A 102 -25.73 18.21 8.38
N LYS A 103 -25.76 18.63 7.10
CA LYS A 103 -26.73 18.16 6.11
C LYS A 103 -26.37 16.77 5.57
N HIS A 104 -25.10 16.54 5.30
CA HIS A 104 -24.50 15.26 4.95
C HIS A 104 -22.99 15.33 5.21
N VAL A 105 -22.33 14.19 5.26
CA VAL A 105 -20.86 14.09 5.21
C VAL A 105 -20.42 13.53 3.86
N GLY A 106 -19.32 14.03 3.34
CA GLY A 106 -18.78 13.66 2.03
C GLY A 106 -17.34 13.16 2.12
N THR A 107 -16.94 12.29 1.19
CA THR A 107 -15.54 11.94 0.92
C THR A 107 -15.29 11.89 -0.59
N LEU A 108 -14.07 12.21 -1.02
CA LEU A 108 -13.65 12.20 -2.42
C LEU A 108 -12.73 11.00 -2.70
N ILE A 109 -12.92 10.36 -3.85
CA ILE A 109 -12.16 9.15 -4.24
C ILE A 109 -11.39 9.28 -5.56
N LEU A 110 -11.76 10.23 -6.42
CA LEU A 110 -11.15 10.47 -7.74
C LEU A 110 -11.28 11.95 -8.08
N THR A 111 -10.24 12.74 -7.82
CA THR A 111 -10.26 14.21 -8.01
C THR A 111 -9.27 14.63 -9.08
N ASP A 112 -9.74 15.47 -10.02
CA ASP A 112 -8.93 16.14 -11.04
C ASP A 112 -7.98 15.20 -11.82
N GLN A 113 -8.43 13.97 -12.03
CA GLN A 113 -7.66 12.98 -12.77
C GLN A 113 -7.44 13.46 -14.21
N PRO A 114 -6.21 13.40 -14.75
CA PRO A 114 -5.93 13.82 -16.11
C PRO A 114 -6.82 13.10 -17.12
N GLU A 115 -7.31 13.78 -18.16
CA GLU A 115 -8.14 13.15 -19.20
C GLU A 115 -7.42 11.97 -19.89
N ALA A 116 -6.08 11.98 -19.89
CA ALA A 116 -5.25 10.89 -20.40
C ALA A 116 -5.21 9.63 -19.52
N ALA A 117 -5.72 9.68 -18.27
CA ALA A 117 -5.78 8.55 -17.34
C ALA A 117 -6.92 7.56 -17.71
N VAL A 118 -6.99 7.18 -18.98
CA VAL A 118 -8.10 6.38 -19.55
C VAL A 118 -8.29 5.01 -18.90
N SER A 119 -7.26 4.49 -18.21
CA SER A 119 -7.36 3.26 -17.40
C SER A 119 -8.32 3.41 -16.20
N LEU A 120 -8.60 4.63 -15.76
CA LEU A 120 -9.58 4.89 -14.70
C LEU A 120 -11.01 5.04 -15.25
N ALA A 121 -11.21 5.17 -16.56
CA ALA A 121 -12.56 5.25 -17.11
C ALA A 121 -13.26 3.89 -17.02
N GLY A 122 -14.54 3.89 -16.64
CA GLY A 122 -15.33 2.66 -16.58
C GLY A 122 -16.49 2.72 -15.60
N ARG A 123 -17.10 1.55 -15.39
CA ARG A 123 -18.16 1.36 -14.39
C ARG A 123 -17.55 0.96 -13.06
N TYR A 124 -18.04 1.58 -12.00
CA TYR A 124 -17.66 1.32 -10.62
C TYR A 124 -18.86 0.84 -9.83
N VAL A 125 -18.58 0.03 -8.82
CA VAL A 125 -19.57 -0.52 -7.89
C VAL A 125 -19.18 -0.08 -6.49
N LEU A 126 -19.98 0.81 -5.91
CA LEU A 126 -19.95 1.13 -4.49
C LEU A 126 -20.77 0.08 -3.75
N ARG A 127 -20.17 -0.54 -2.73
CA ARG A 127 -20.86 -1.46 -1.81
C ARG A 127 -20.69 -0.98 -0.38
N HIS A 128 -21.69 -1.27 0.45
CA HIS A 128 -21.61 -1.06 1.89
C HIS A 128 -22.52 -2.05 2.63
N GLU A 129 -22.18 -2.32 3.89
CA GLU A 129 -23.10 -2.92 4.84
C GLU A 129 -23.74 -1.83 5.73
N GLY A 130 -24.76 -2.23 6.48
CA GLY A 130 -25.52 -1.31 7.32
C GLY A 130 -26.55 -0.48 6.56
N ARG A 131 -27.28 0.35 7.30
CA ARG A 131 -28.39 1.18 6.79
C ARG A 131 -28.05 2.65 6.88
N GLY A 132 -28.19 3.34 5.76
CA GLY A 132 -28.01 4.78 5.65
C GLY A 132 -28.45 5.31 4.29
N GLU A 133 -28.47 6.62 4.17
CA GLU A 133 -28.73 7.32 2.91
C GLU A 133 -27.40 7.67 2.25
N VAL A 134 -26.93 6.79 1.35
CA VAL A 134 -25.67 6.94 0.60
C VAL A 134 -25.95 7.36 -0.84
N SER A 135 -25.22 8.34 -1.36
CA SER A 135 -25.27 8.78 -2.76
C SER A 135 -23.87 8.99 -3.34
N VAL A 136 -23.80 9.00 -4.67
CA VAL A 136 -22.59 9.35 -5.43
C VAL A 136 -22.86 10.60 -6.27
N GLY A 137 -21.89 11.50 -6.30
CA GLY A 137 -22.02 12.83 -6.92
C GLY A 137 -20.83 13.22 -7.79
N GLY A 138 -20.85 14.49 -8.23
CA GLY A 138 -19.80 15.09 -9.05
C GLY A 138 -19.69 14.48 -10.45
N ARG A 139 -18.53 13.87 -10.73
CA ARG A 139 -18.23 13.21 -12.02
C ARG A 139 -18.88 11.83 -12.15
N ALA A 140 -19.39 11.25 -11.08
CA ALA A 140 -20.12 9.99 -11.14
C ALA A 140 -21.45 10.16 -11.90
N ARG A 141 -21.79 9.16 -12.72
CA ARG A 141 -23.10 9.05 -13.38
C ARG A 141 -23.76 7.76 -12.90
N GLU A 142 -24.68 7.87 -11.95
CA GLU A 142 -25.41 6.72 -11.41
C GLU A 142 -26.12 5.96 -12.55
N VAL A 143 -25.91 4.64 -12.57
CA VAL A 143 -26.47 3.70 -13.55
C VAL A 143 -27.60 2.90 -12.93
N SER A 144 -27.39 2.40 -11.71
CA SER A 144 -28.36 1.58 -10.99
C SER A 144 -28.11 1.59 -9.50
N ARG A 145 -29.16 1.32 -8.73
CA ARG A 145 -29.14 1.25 -7.28
C ARG A 145 -29.89 0.04 -6.78
N ALA A 146 -29.31 -0.63 -5.79
CA ALA A 146 -29.92 -1.68 -5.00
C ALA A 146 -29.60 -1.44 -3.51
N PRO A 147 -30.29 -2.11 -2.57
CA PRO A 147 -29.90 -2.04 -1.16
C PRO A 147 -28.41 -2.40 -0.97
N GLY A 148 -27.63 -1.50 -0.41
CA GLY A 148 -26.19 -1.70 -0.17
C GLY A 148 -25.29 -1.59 -1.39
N GLU A 149 -25.81 -1.25 -2.57
CA GLU A 149 -25.02 -1.18 -3.81
C GLU A 149 -25.44 -0.01 -4.72
N ILE A 150 -24.47 0.76 -5.19
CA ILE A 150 -24.65 1.79 -6.23
C ILE A 150 -23.67 1.51 -7.35
N ARG A 151 -24.15 1.47 -8.59
CA ARG A 151 -23.30 1.39 -9.79
C ARG A 151 -23.28 2.73 -10.49
N PHE A 152 -22.10 3.20 -10.87
CA PHE A 152 -21.95 4.47 -11.59
C PHE A 152 -20.85 4.39 -12.63
N ASP A 153 -21.02 5.14 -13.71
CA ASP A 153 -20.00 5.32 -14.73
C ASP A 153 -19.13 6.54 -14.38
N TYR A 154 -17.83 6.45 -14.66
CA TYR A 154 -16.85 7.51 -14.45
C TYR A 154 -15.95 7.70 -15.68
N THR A 155 -15.55 8.94 -15.91
CA THR A 155 -14.55 9.33 -16.92
C THR A 155 -13.63 10.39 -16.33
N PRO A 156 -12.29 10.28 -16.47
CA PRO A 156 -11.32 11.27 -16.00
C PRO A 156 -11.58 12.69 -16.52
N GLY A 157 -11.08 13.69 -15.79
CA GLY A 157 -11.21 15.12 -16.09
C GLY A 157 -11.44 15.97 -14.84
N HIS A 158 -11.54 17.29 -15.01
CA HIS A 158 -11.71 18.26 -13.91
C HIS A 158 -12.95 17.97 -13.05
N GLY A 159 -12.81 18.06 -11.73
CA GLY A 159 -13.82 17.75 -10.72
C GLY A 159 -13.56 16.42 -10.02
N ALA A 160 -14.44 16.08 -9.08
CA ALA A 160 -14.28 14.90 -8.23
C ALA A 160 -15.44 13.91 -8.37
N VAL A 161 -15.20 12.66 -7.97
CA VAL A 161 -16.26 11.75 -7.51
C VAL A 161 -16.38 11.89 -6.00
N GLU A 162 -17.57 12.24 -5.54
CA GLU A 162 -17.91 12.41 -4.12
C GLU A 162 -18.90 11.31 -3.69
N ILE A 163 -18.65 10.69 -2.55
CA ILE A 163 -19.59 9.80 -1.87
C ILE A 163 -20.17 10.58 -0.71
N GLU A 164 -21.49 10.69 -0.66
CA GLU A 164 -22.21 11.44 0.36
C GLU A 164 -23.02 10.49 1.24
N VAL A 165 -23.06 10.79 2.55
CA VAL A 165 -23.91 10.10 3.52
C VAL A 165 -24.77 11.13 4.25
N ALA A 166 -26.08 11.08 4.03
CA ALA A 166 -27.03 12.03 4.61
C ALA A 166 -27.69 11.52 5.91
N ALA A 167 -27.73 10.20 6.11
CA ALA A 167 -28.30 9.56 7.29
C ALA A 167 -27.65 8.20 7.55
N ILE A 168 -27.62 7.79 8.83
CA ILE A 168 -27.14 6.47 9.29
C ILE A 168 -28.12 5.95 10.34
N ASP A 169 -28.57 4.69 10.23
CA ASP A 169 -29.32 4.02 11.31
C ASP A 169 -28.35 3.66 12.43
N ALA A 170 -28.53 4.25 13.61
CA ALA A 170 -27.67 4.01 14.77
C ALA A 170 -27.68 2.54 15.25
N ARG A 171 -28.69 1.74 14.89
CA ARG A 171 -28.78 0.32 15.25
C ARG A 171 -28.10 -0.59 14.24
N ASP A 172 -27.81 -0.10 13.05
CA ASP A 172 -27.14 -0.84 11.97
C ASP A 172 -26.25 0.14 11.18
N PRO A 173 -25.19 0.68 11.81
CA PRO A 173 -24.37 1.73 11.20
C PRO A 173 -23.63 1.22 9.97
N LEU A 174 -23.31 2.15 9.07
CA LEU A 174 -22.53 1.86 7.87
C LEU A 174 -21.15 1.28 8.23
N ARG A 175 -20.74 0.30 7.44
CA ARG A 175 -19.43 -0.36 7.52
C ARG A 175 -19.10 -0.99 6.16
N ASP A 176 -17.84 -1.36 5.98
CA ASP A 176 -17.34 -2.03 4.77
C ASP A 176 -17.72 -1.29 3.47
N ILE A 177 -17.64 0.05 3.52
CA ILE A 177 -17.84 0.89 2.35
C ILE A 177 -16.64 0.65 1.43
N SER A 178 -16.88 0.21 0.21
CA SER A 178 -15.86 -0.05 -0.81
C SER A 178 -16.31 0.47 -2.16
N VAL A 179 -15.37 0.89 -3.00
CA VAL A 179 -15.62 1.29 -4.38
C VAL A 179 -14.61 0.62 -5.29
N VAL A 180 -15.09 -0.35 -6.09
CA VAL A 180 -14.25 -1.17 -6.96
C VAL A 180 -14.74 -1.07 -8.40
N ARG A 181 -13.82 -1.01 -9.37
CA ARG A 181 -14.17 -1.06 -10.80
C ARG A 181 -14.84 -2.40 -11.12
N GLU A 182 -15.94 -2.37 -11.86
CA GLU A 182 -16.84 -3.53 -12.04
C GLU A 182 -16.12 -4.76 -12.62
N ASP A 183 -15.23 -4.56 -13.58
CA ASP A 183 -14.39 -5.60 -14.20
C ASP A 183 -13.31 -6.16 -13.25
N ARG A 184 -13.05 -5.51 -12.12
CA ARG A 184 -12.10 -5.93 -11.08
C ARG A 184 -12.75 -6.61 -9.88
N LEU A 185 -14.08 -6.65 -9.81
CA LEU A 185 -14.80 -7.35 -8.73
C LEU A 185 -14.35 -8.81 -8.51
N PRO A 186 -14.07 -9.62 -9.55
CA PRO A 186 -13.56 -10.98 -9.34
C PRO A 186 -12.18 -11.02 -8.65
N HIS A 187 -11.31 -10.04 -8.92
CA HIS A 187 -9.99 -9.95 -8.30
C HIS A 187 -10.12 -9.59 -6.81
N ALA A 188 -10.94 -8.59 -6.51
CA ALA A 188 -11.24 -8.21 -5.13
C ALA A 188 -11.87 -9.36 -4.33
N ALA A 189 -12.82 -10.10 -4.95
CA ALA A 189 -13.43 -11.28 -4.33
C ALA A 189 -12.43 -12.43 -4.09
N ALA A 190 -11.37 -12.53 -4.89
CA ALA A 190 -10.26 -13.45 -4.68
C ALA A 190 -9.23 -12.96 -3.64
N GLY A 191 -9.46 -11.79 -3.02
CA GLY A 191 -8.58 -11.21 -2.01
C GLY A 191 -7.39 -10.44 -2.58
N ALA A 192 -7.37 -10.11 -3.88
CA ALA A 192 -6.40 -9.18 -4.44
C ALA A 192 -6.60 -7.78 -3.83
N LEU A 193 -5.50 -7.10 -3.48
CA LEU A 193 -5.55 -5.73 -2.95
C LEU A 193 -5.17 -4.71 -4.02
N PHE A 194 -4.16 -5.02 -4.81
CA PHE A 194 -3.57 -4.05 -5.72
C PHE A 194 -4.22 -4.07 -7.09
N ASN A 195 -4.27 -2.89 -7.69
CA ASN A 195 -4.69 -2.68 -9.06
C ASN A 195 -3.70 -3.37 -10.00
N PRO A 196 -4.12 -4.36 -10.82
CA PRO A 196 -3.22 -5.10 -11.70
C PRO A 196 -2.59 -4.20 -12.77
N ASP A 197 -3.27 -3.14 -13.19
CA ASP A 197 -2.71 -2.18 -14.17
C ASP A 197 -1.54 -1.40 -13.56
N TRP A 198 -1.63 -1.07 -12.27
CA TRP A 198 -0.54 -0.42 -11.53
C TRP A 198 0.58 -1.41 -11.19
N LEU A 199 0.25 -2.63 -10.74
CA LEU A 199 1.25 -3.67 -10.48
C LEU A 199 2.14 -3.90 -11.70
N ALA A 200 1.57 -3.93 -12.91
CA ALA A 200 2.35 -4.10 -14.13
C ALA A 200 3.40 -3.00 -14.35
N LEU A 201 3.21 -1.79 -13.81
CA LEU A 201 4.18 -0.68 -13.90
C LEU A 201 5.32 -0.83 -12.90
N VAL A 202 5.06 -1.39 -11.72
CA VAL A 202 6.03 -1.48 -10.63
C VAL A 202 6.69 -2.85 -10.51
N SER A 203 6.21 -3.87 -11.23
CA SER A 203 6.66 -5.27 -11.10
C SER A 203 8.14 -5.48 -11.44
N ASP A 204 8.73 -4.61 -12.26
CA ASP A 204 10.14 -4.68 -12.65
C ASP A 204 11.06 -3.83 -11.74
N LEU A 205 10.58 -3.37 -10.58
CA LEU A 205 11.40 -2.67 -9.59
C LEU A 205 12.15 -3.67 -8.71
N ARG A 206 13.40 -3.33 -8.37
CA ARG A 206 14.22 -4.12 -7.45
C ARG A 206 14.02 -3.73 -6.00
N LEU A 207 13.73 -2.46 -5.74
CA LEU A 207 13.64 -1.88 -4.42
C LEU A 207 12.49 -0.86 -4.39
N LEU A 208 11.56 -1.04 -3.46
CA LEU A 208 10.50 -0.09 -3.18
C LEU A 208 10.84 0.71 -1.94
N ARG A 209 11.09 2.00 -2.07
CA ARG A 209 11.01 2.92 -0.92
C ARG A 209 9.58 3.38 -0.76
N VAL A 210 9.06 3.30 0.46
CA VAL A 210 7.64 3.51 0.77
C VAL A 210 7.44 4.63 1.79
N MET A 211 8.33 5.63 1.78
CA MET A 211 8.32 6.71 2.79
C MET A 211 7.00 7.51 2.75
N ASP A 212 6.52 7.85 1.54
CA ASP A 212 5.28 8.61 1.38
C ASP A 212 4.07 7.73 1.69
N TRP A 213 4.11 6.44 1.33
CA TRP A 213 3.06 5.49 1.74
C TRP A 213 3.00 5.31 3.26
N MET A 214 4.12 5.45 3.98
CA MET A 214 4.16 5.38 5.43
C MET A 214 3.79 6.70 6.12
N GLU A 215 3.58 7.79 5.36
CA GLU A 215 3.35 9.14 5.90
C GLU A 215 4.40 9.51 6.99
N THR A 216 5.68 9.19 6.74
CA THR A 216 6.74 9.30 7.76
C THR A 216 6.97 10.74 8.24
N ASN A 217 6.94 11.71 7.32
CA ASN A 217 7.27 13.10 7.60
C ASN A 217 6.21 13.74 8.51
N GLY A 218 6.62 14.23 9.68
CA GLY A 218 5.68 14.81 10.64
C GLY A 218 4.69 13.82 11.27
N SER A 219 4.87 12.51 11.07
CA SER A 219 4.06 11.47 11.70
C SER A 219 4.01 11.64 13.22
N LYS A 220 2.81 11.44 13.78
CA LYS A 220 2.55 11.49 15.23
C LYS A 220 2.58 10.10 15.88
N ALA A 221 2.77 9.03 15.11
CA ALA A 221 2.78 7.67 15.61
C ALA A 221 3.99 7.45 16.52
N GLN A 222 3.74 7.03 17.76
CA GLN A 222 4.78 6.81 18.77
C GLN A 222 4.79 5.35 19.25
N ARG A 223 3.62 4.82 19.61
CA ARG A 223 3.44 3.46 20.14
C ARG A 223 3.00 2.50 19.04
N TRP A 224 3.30 1.21 19.17
CA TRP A 224 3.00 0.21 18.14
C TRP A 224 1.53 0.18 17.73
N GLU A 225 0.62 0.41 18.67
CA GLU A 225 -0.82 0.49 18.43
C GLU A 225 -1.28 1.74 17.66
N ASP A 226 -0.44 2.77 17.54
CA ASP A 226 -0.74 4.00 16.79
C ASP A 226 -0.62 3.80 15.26
N ARG A 227 -0.15 2.63 14.82
CA ARG A 227 0.06 2.35 13.39
C ARG A 227 -1.27 2.17 12.63
N PRO A 228 -1.28 2.46 11.31
CA PRO A 228 -2.38 2.07 10.44
C PRO A 228 -2.65 0.56 10.44
N ARG A 229 -3.91 0.19 10.26
CA ARG A 229 -4.43 -1.19 10.28
C ARG A 229 -5.11 -1.51 8.95
N GLN A 230 -5.04 -2.78 8.53
CA GLN A 230 -5.72 -3.23 7.30
C GLN A 230 -7.24 -2.96 7.31
N THR A 231 -7.84 -2.96 8.51
CA THR A 231 -9.26 -2.70 8.74
C THR A 231 -9.63 -1.22 8.64
N ASP A 232 -8.67 -0.31 8.58
CA ASP A 232 -8.94 1.12 8.44
C ASP A 232 -9.63 1.37 7.09
N GLN A 233 -10.62 2.27 7.11
CA GLN A 233 -11.45 2.61 5.95
C GLN A 233 -10.61 3.15 4.80
N ARG A 234 -9.56 3.91 5.13
CA ARG A 234 -8.63 4.56 4.20
C ARG A 234 -7.19 4.44 4.72
N TRP A 235 -6.22 4.61 3.83
CA TRP A 235 -4.79 4.51 4.11
C TRP A 235 -4.00 5.77 3.71
N THR A 236 -4.69 6.91 3.58
CA THR A 236 -4.08 8.23 3.29
C THR A 236 -3.23 8.75 4.45
N GLU A 237 -3.45 8.25 5.67
CA GLU A 237 -2.67 8.54 6.88
C GLU A 237 -1.51 7.55 7.09
N GLY A 238 -1.33 6.63 6.14
CA GLY A 238 -0.29 5.61 6.16
C GLY A 238 -0.85 4.24 5.75
N VAL A 239 -0.11 3.55 4.90
CA VAL A 239 -0.39 2.19 4.46
C VAL A 239 0.07 1.20 5.54
N PRO A 240 -0.78 0.24 5.95
CA PRO A 240 -0.42 -0.74 6.98
C PRO A 240 0.81 -1.55 6.60
N ALA A 241 1.68 -1.83 7.58
CA ALA A 241 2.92 -2.56 7.38
C ALA A 241 2.71 -3.94 6.72
N GLU A 242 1.60 -4.61 7.02
CA GLU A 242 1.21 -5.87 6.40
C GLU A 242 0.98 -5.73 4.89
N VAL A 243 0.44 -4.59 4.45
CA VAL A 243 0.19 -4.29 3.03
C VAL A 243 1.50 -3.95 2.32
N LEU A 244 2.43 -3.25 2.98
CA LEU A 244 3.77 -2.99 2.45
C LEU A 244 4.54 -4.28 2.18
N ALA A 245 4.56 -5.20 3.15
CA ALA A 245 5.18 -6.52 2.99
C ALA A 245 4.51 -7.32 1.88
N ARG A 246 3.18 -7.29 1.80
CA ARG A 246 2.43 -7.97 0.75
C ARG A 246 2.78 -7.45 -0.65
N LEU A 247 2.88 -6.13 -0.84
CA LEU A 247 3.31 -5.55 -2.11
C LEU A 247 4.69 -6.07 -2.52
N ALA A 248 5.67 -5.95 -1.61
CA ALA A 248 7.05 -6.38 -1.85
C ALA A 248 7.12 -7.86 -2.23
N ASN A 249 6.34 -8.71 -1.56
CA ASN A 249 6.24 -10.14 -1.87
C ASN A 249 5.59 -10.41 -3.22
N GLU A 250 4.52 -9.69 -3.57
CA GLU A 250 3.79 -9.89 -4.84
C GLU A 250 4.67 -9.57 -6.05
N ILE A 251 5.53 -8.54 -5.96
CA ILE A 251 6.40 -8.15 -7.07
C ILE A 251 7.83 -8.69 -6.96
N GLY A 252 8.22 -9.24 -5.80
CA GLY A 252 9.58 -9.74 -5.56
C GLY A 252 10.64 -8.65 -5.41
N ALA A 253 10.27 -7.48 -4.87
CA ALA A 253 11.18 -6.36 -4.65
C ALA A 253 11.62 -6.27 -3.19
N ASP A 254 12.88 -5.85 -2.97
CA ASP A 254 13.34 -5.44 -1.64
C ASP A 254 12.51 -4.23 -1.16
N LEU A 255 12.38 -4.05 0.15
CA LEU A 255 11.52 -3.00 0.74
C LEU A 255 12.35 -2.03 1.58
N TRP A 256 12.22 -0.73 1.34
CA TRP A 256 12.82 0.34 2.15
C TRP A 256 11.77 1.12 2.93
N VAL A 257 11.78 0.92 4.24
CA VAL A 257 10.89 1.57 5.21
C VAL A 257 11.59 2.67 6.00
N THR A 258 10.84 3.70 6.37
CA THR A 258 11.30 4.83 7.18
C THR A 258 10.37 4.99 8.39
N LEU A 259 10.85 4.62 9.58
CA LEU A 259 10.02 4.71 10.79
C LEU A 259 9.72 6.17 11.18
N PRO A 260 8.56 6.46 11.80
CA PRO A 260 8.30 7.75 12.42
C PRO A 260 9.42 8.18 13.37
N HIS A 261 9.75 9.48 13.40
CA HIS A 261 10.77 10.02 14.33
C HIS A 261 10.39 9.82 15.80
N LEU A 262 9.09 9.82 16.11
CA LEU A 262 8.56 9.61 17.46
C LEU A 262 8.44 8.12 17.84
N ALA A 263 8.68 7.18 16.93
CA ALA A 263 8.53 5.76 17.19
C ALA A 263 9.41 5.33 18.38
N ASP A 264 8.77 4.77 19.41
CA ASP A 264 9.46 4.20 20.55
C ASP A 264 10.07 2.82 20.23
N ASP A 265 10.79 2.26 21.19
CA ASP A 265 11.46 0.96 21.01
C ASP A 265 10.47 -0.19 20.78
N ALA A 266 9.27 -0.10 21.36
CA ALA A 266 8.23 -1.10 21.17
C ALA A 266 7.64 -1.03 19.76
N TYR A 267 7.44 0.18 19.22
CA TYR A 267 7.08 0.39 17.82
C TYR A 267 8.15 -0.19 16.90
N ALA A 268 9.42 0.17 17.10
CA ALA A 268 10.52 -0.30 16.27
C ALA A 268 10.61 -1.84 16.27
N ARG A 269 10.49 -2.46 17.45
CA ARG A 269 10.50 -3.92 17.62
C ARG A 269 9.31 -4.58 16.93
N GLY A 270 8.09 -4.10 17.19
CA GLY A 270 6.88 -4.65 16.59
C GLY A 270 6.88 -4.54 15.06
N PHE A 271 7.43 -3.46 14.51
CA PHE A 271 7.57 -3.30 13.06
C PHE A 271 8.55 -4.32 12.48
N ALA A 272 9.70 -4.54 13.13
CA ALA A 272 10.65 -5.54 12.69
C ALA A 272 10.11 -6.96 12.82
N GLU A 273 9.39 -7.29 13.90
CA GLU A 273 8.78 -8.61 14.08
C GLU A 273 7.79 -8.90 12.96
N LEU A 274 6.91 -7.94 12.65
CA LEU A 274 5.97 -8.04 11.54
C LEU A 274 6.71 -8.24 10.21
N MET A 275 7.75 -7.46 9.92
CA MET A 275 8.50 -7.60 8.66
C MET A 275 9.29 -8.91 8.60
N TYR A 276 9.85 -9.36 9.71
CA TYR A 276 10.55 -10.63 9.80
C TYR A 276 9.63 -11.81 9.45
N GLU A 277 8.39 -11.77 9.93
CA GLU A 277 7.35 -12.79 9.69
C GLU A 277 6.73 -12.69 8.29
N ALA A 278 6.38 -11.48 7.85
CA ALA A 278 5.55 -11.28 6.66
C ALA A 278 6.35 -11.11 5.36
N LEU A 279 7.55 -10.52 5.39
CA LEU A 279 8.35 -10.29 4.18
C LEU A 279 9.03 -11.59 3.75
N ASP A 280 8.92 -11.94 2.45
CA ASP A 280 9.55 -13.12 1.86
C ASP A 280 11.04 -13.16 2.24
N PRO A 281 11.53 -14.27 2.82
CA PRO A 281 12.90 -14.35 3.34
C PRO A 281 13.99 -14.24 2.27
N ARG A 282 13.64 -14.28 0.98
CA ARG A 282 14.55 -14.01 -0.14
C ARG A 282 14.76 -12.51 -0.39
N LEU A 283 13.90 -11.66 0.15
CA LEU A 283 13.94 -10.20 0.01
C LEU A 283 14.69 -9.57 1.18
N LYS A 284 15.16 -8.35 0.95
CA LYS A 284 15.82 -7.52 1.97
C LYS A 284 14.91 -6.40 2.45
N LEU A 285 14.95 -6.16 3.76
CA LEU A 285 14.41 -4.97 4.38
C LEU A 285 15.53 -3.94 4.53
N HIS A 286 15.41 -2.83 3.82
CA HIS A 286 16.15 -1.59 4.03
C HIS A 286 15.42 -0.77 5.08
N ALA A 287 16.14 -0.47 6.15
CA ALA A 287 15.52 -0.17 7.41
C ALA A 287 16.15 1.13 7.90
N GLU A 288 15.37 2.22 7.88
CA GLU A 288 15.79 3.57 8.24
C GLU A 288 14.92 4.13 9.36
N TRP A 289 15.54 4.85 10.30
CA TRP A 289 14.82 5.66 11.28
C TRP A 289 14.64 7.08 10.74
N SER A 290 13.39 7.54 10.69
CA SER A 290 12.99 8.87 10.23
C SER A 290 13.32 9.16 8.76
N ASN A 291 13.22 10.44 8.38
CA ASN A 291 13.52 10.98 7.06
C ASN A 291 13.99 12.43 7.22
N GLU A 292 15.04 12.82 6.50
CA GLU A 292 15.57 14.20 6.46
C GLU A 292 15.70 14.91 7.82
N VAL A 293 16.28 14.26 8.83
CA VAL A 293 16.47 14.87 10.17
C VAL A 293 17.44 16.08 10.13
N TRP A 294 18.16 16.26 9.02
CA TRP A 294 18.96 17.46 8.74
C TRP A 294 18.12 18.69 8.32
N ASN A 295 16.87 18.50 7.90
CA ASN A 295 16.06 19.55 7.28
C ASN A 295 15.08 20.19 8.28
N PHE A 296 15.41 21.39 8.77
CA PHE A 296 14.58 22.18 9.69
C PHE A 296 13.23 22.65 9.11
N GLY A 297 12.97 22.43 7.82
CA GLY A 297 11.63 22.52 7.25
C GLY A 297 10.67 21.48 7.83
N PHE A 298 11.19 20.36 8.32
CA PHE A 298 10.41 19.29 8.93
C PHE A 298 10.43 19.31 10.46
N ARG A 299 9.37 18.77 11.07
CA ARG A 299 9.23 18.71 12.53
C ARG A 299 10.25 17.77 13.18
N GLN A 300 10.62 16.68 12.51
CA GLN A 300 11.58 15.73 13.06
C GLN A 300 12.96 16.32 13.33
N ALA A 301 13.44 17.27 12.51
CA ALA A 301 14.70 17.96 12.75
C ALA A 301 14.65 18.83 14.01
N LYS A 302 13.55 19.59 14.18
CA LYS A 302 13.30 20.41 15.39
C LYS A 302 13.16 19.54 16.64
N TRP A 303 12.45 18.42 16.52
CA TRP A 303 12.33 17.46 17.61
C TRP A 303 13.69 16.87 17.99
N ALA A 304 14.53 16.49 17.02
CA ALA A 304 15.87 16.00 17.30
C ALA A 304 16.76 17.06 17.99
N GLU A 305 16.59 18.33 17.64
CA GLU A 305 17.25 19.45 18.33
C GLU A 305 16.78 19.56 19.79
N GLU A 306 15.48 19.47 20.04
CA GLU A 306 14.93 19.45 21.40
C GLU A 306 15.45 18.26 22.21
N GLN A 307 15.55 17.07 21.61
CA GLN A 307 16.11 15.90 22.28
C GLN A 307 17.61 16.04 22.56
N ALA A 308 18.37 16.63 21.64
CA ALA A 308 19.78 16.91 21.84
C ALA A 308 20.00 17.88 23.01
N LYS A 309 19.23 18.98 23.08
CA LYS A 309 19.26 19.93 24.20
C LYS A 309 18.85 19.28 25.52
N ALA A 310 17.80 18.46 25.52
CA ALA A 310 17.38 17.73 26.70
C ALA A 310 18.45 16.75 27.21
N ARG A 311 19.22 16.16 26.29
CA ARG A 311 20.26 15.17 26.61
C ARG A 311 21.58 15.79 27.06
N TRP A 312 22.02 16.85 26.39
CA TRP A 312 23.38 17.41 26.55
C TRP A 312 23.40 18.86 27.04
N GLY A 313 22.24 19.48 27.26
CA GLY A 313 22.11 20.87 27.72
C GLY A 313 22.24 21.90 26.60
N GLU A 314 22.11 23.18 26.97
CA GLU A 314 22.18 24.32 26.03
C GLU A 314 23.60 24.55 25.45
N GLU A 315 24.62 23.93 26.03
CA GLU A 315 26.01 23.99 25.55
C GLU A 315 26.34 22.92 24.49
N ALA A 316 25.33 22.13 24.06
CA ALA A 316 25.51 21.11 23.05
C ALA A 316 26.07 21.72 21.74
N PRO A 317 26.96 20.98 21.03
CA PRO A 317 27.48 21.43 19.75
C PRO A 317 26.40 21.82 18.76
N GLY A 318 26.72 22.75 17.86
CA GLY A 318 25.81 23.24 16.83
C GLY A 318 25.42 22.22 15.75
N ASP A 319 25.73 20.94 15.93
CA ASP A 319 25.29 19.79 15.12
C ASP A 319 24.71 18.66 15.99
N ALA A 320 24.49 18.91 17.29
CA ALA A 320 24.10 17.88 18.25
C ALA A 320 22.77 17.20 17.93
N TRP A 321 21.85 17.82 17.18
CA TRP A 321 20.64 17.14 16.72
C TRP A 321 20.95 15.99 15.76
N MET A 322 22.01 16.10 14.96
CA MET A 322 22.47 15.00 14.10
C MET A 322 23.20 13.92 14.91
N GLN A 323 23.94 14.28 15.96
CA GLN A 323 24.49 13.31 16.91
C GLN A 323 23.36 12.53 17.60
N PHE A 324 22.30 13.22 18.02
CA PHE A 324 21.11 12.57 18.55
C PHE A 324 20.44 11.67 17.51
N ALA A 325 20.33 12.13 16.26
CA ALA A 325 19.77 11.36 15.17
C ALA A 325 20.57 10.07 14.90
N GLY A 326 21.90 10.16 14.89
CA GLY A 326 22.82 9.02 14.77
C GLY A 326 22.63 8.02 15.90
N LEU A 327 22.62 8.50 17.14
CA LEU A 327 22.33 7.70 18.33
C LEU A 327 20.99 6.96 18.21
N ARG A 328 19.91 7.66 17.83
CA ARG A 328 18.58 7.05 17.74
C ARG A 328 18.49 6.06 16.59
N ALA A 329 19.07 6.38 15.44
CA ALA A 329 19.16 5.46 14.31
C ALA A 329 19.92 4.18 14.68
N ALA A 330 21.03 4.29 15.42
CA ALA A 330 21.79 3.13 15.89
C ALA A 330 20.97 2.25 16.84
N GLN A 331 20.25 2.84 17.81
CA GLN A 331 19.37 2.10 18.73
C GLN A 331 18.28 1.32 17.98
N VAL A 332 17.60 1.96 17.03
CA VAL A 332 16.57 1.29 16.21
C VAL A 332 17.19 0.17 15.36
N ALA A 333 18.37 0.42 14.79
CA ALA A 333 19.08 -0.55 13.98
C ALA A 333 19.53 -1.77 14.81
N ASP A 334 19.88 -1.58 16.08
CA ASP A 334 20.21 -2.67 17.01
C ASP A 334 18.97 -3.49 17.38
N ILE A 335 17.82 -2.86 17.65
CA ILE A 335 16.55 -3.55 17.89
C ILE A 335 16.20 -4.46 16.70
N TRP A 336 16.33 -3.94 15.49
CA TRP A 336 16.05 -4.72 14.28
C TRP A 336 17.05 -5.85 14.05
N ALA A 337 18.34 -5.62 14.34
CA ALA A 337 19.34 -6.68 14.29
C ALA A 337 19.06 -7.79 15.32
N GLU A 338 18.58 -7.43 16.51
CA GLU A 338 18.16 -8.39 17.53
C GLU A 338 16.99 -9.26 17.05
N VAL A 339 15.93 -8.65 16.50
CA VAL A 339 14.75 -9.35 15.99
C VAL A 339 15.12 -10.29 14.83
N PHE A 340 15.92 -9.83 13.87
CA PHE A 340 16.33 -10.65 12.73
C PHE A 340 17.40 -11.71 13.10
N GLY A 341 18.09 -11.53 14.22
CA GLY A 341 19.10 -12.44 14.75
C GLY A 341 20.10 -12.92 13.69
N ALA A 342 20.25 -14.23 13.56
CA ALA A 342 21.16 -14.85 12.59
C ALA A 342 20.85 -14.49 11.12
N GLN A 343 19.63 -14.07 10.81
CA GLN A 343 19.23 -13.70 9.45
C GLN A 343 19.53 -12.24 9.10
N ALA A 344 19.91 -11.40 10.07
CA ALA A 344 20.14 -9.98 9.85
C ALA A 344 21.14 -9.72 8.71
N LYS A 345 22.23 -10.49 8.63
CA LYS A 345 23.23 -10.34 7.56
C LYS A 345 22.67 -10.60 6.15
N ALA A 346 21.67 -11.46 6.02
CA ALA A 346 21.08 -11.84 4.74
C ALA A 346 19.89 -10.95 4.35
N ARG A 347 19.07 -10.55 5.34
CA ARG A 347 17.75 -9.95 5.13
C ARG A 347 17.64 -8.49 5.56
N LEU A 348 18.59 -7.94 6.33
CA LEU A 348 18.49 -6.59 6.88
C LEU A 348 19.61 -5.68 6.35
N VAL A 349 19.22 -4.54 5.79
CA VAL A 349 20.10 -3.42 5.45
C VAL A 349 19.75 -2.28 6.39
N ARG A 350 20.66 -1.93 7.30
CA ARG A 350 20.50 -0.82 8.24
C ARG A 350 20.94 0.47 7.55
N VAL A 351 20.07 1.47 7.52
CA VAL A 351 20.26 2.69 6.74
C VAL A 351 20.28 3.89 7.67
N ILE A 352 21.23 4.78 7.43
CA ILE A 352 21.27 6.13 8.00
C ILE A 352 21.20 7.14 6.86
N GLY A 353 20.16 7.98 6.87
CA GLY A 353 20.01 9.05 5.89
C GLY A 353 20.96 10.21 6.20
N VAL A 354 21.61 10.74 5.16
CA VAL A 354 22.47 11.94 5.27
C VAL A 354 22.21 12.88 4.09
N GLN A 355 22.54 14.17 4.27
CA GLN A 355 22.43 15.16 3.21
C GLN A 355 23.74 15.30 2.44
N THR A 356 23.70 15.20 1.11
CA THR A 356 24.91 15.39 0.27
C THR A 356 25.20 16.86 -0.08
N GLY A 357 24.26 17.77 0.21
CA GLY A 357 24.40 19.21 0.03
C GLY A 357 25.17 19.91 1.15
N TRP A 358 25.06 19.43 2.39
CA TRP A 358 25.77 19.95 3.56
C TRP A 358 26.91 18.99 3.93
N ARG A 359 28.02 19.12 3.23
CA ARG A 359 29.20 18.26 3.42
C ARG A 359 29.74 18.37 4.85
N GLY A 360 30.04 17.23 5.46
CA GLY A 360 30.57 17.11 6.82
C GLY A 360 29.50 16.90 7.89
N LEU A 361 28.22 17.19 7.60
CA LEU A 361 27.14 16.95 8.55
C LEU A 361 26.93 15.45 8.84
N GLU A 362 27.28 14.59 7.87
CA GLU A 362 27.26 13.15 8.05
C GLU A 362 28.19 12.66 9.17
N ALA A 363 29.29 13.38 9.45
CA ALA A 363 30.21 13.01 10.52
C ALA A 363 29.53 13.12 11.89
N ALA A 364 28.76 14.19 12.12
CA ALA A 364 28.00 14.36 13.35
C ALA A 364 26.98 13.22 13.59
N ALA A 365 26.46 12.59 12.53
CA ALA A 365 25.54 11.45 12.67
C ALA A 365 26.26 10.11 12.93
N LEU A 366 27.58 10.07 12.78
CA LEU A 366 28.41 8.87 12.91
C LEU A 366 29.36 8.90 14.12
N ASP A 367 29.54 10.08 14.74
CA ASP A 367 30.24 10.29 16.01
C ASP A 367 29.45 9.74 17.20
#